data_AF-A0A812QHL3-F1
#
_entry.id   AF-A0A812QHL3-F1
#
_cell.length_a   1.000
_cell.length_b   1.000
_cell.length_c   1.000
_cell.angle_alpha   90.00
_cell.angle_beta   90.00
_cell.angle_gamma   90.00
#
_symmetry.space_group_name_H-M   'P 1'
#
loop_
_entity.id
_entity.type
_entity.pdbx_description
1 polymer ?
#
loop_
_entity_poly.entity_id
_entity_poly.type
_entity_poly.pdbx_seq_one_letter_code
_entity_poly.pdbx_strand_id
1 'polypeptide(L)'
;MTFSELRAPFDMAYAVVLLLVNCAMQVMFALILLDEGFMGEDFETQKLNAQIWRTSVAHDYKYMDLAQTSLVTRVCSGDGALILSTVQATLVEQINNYLALETDQFGQDEFGPGILLCMLCILLWSLCVFKEFRHIWLAVAGAMNLPKSRNTIFTEGTFQQISWGRFGIFLATSIVRVAVASVLLVAGILWLARTTSISELMLNAVALNAILDVDEFLFNGLTPMKFQHAIQSLTPMTVKYSRRRSEWESSVQCITLVLTIIVPYMLLVKPFGQTMVEVKELLCGGNQSFVLVHNADTQMTNGLITRQGRGNLGNLSVSEIAVNAHTFRDADLDPLYISFTTLELADQFDSQVTQDMATFAASFPVCMEVSVLNPNGPLYADMTVRPMSNLILRSAGINFGEMEVSDCSRLQPYCHRIDGRLVRFSCGQSCGCTDVTSSPWYKVPAQGCSPSCLRLSQPECDDVTATPQSPRMNAWTSFWTDYPSVLSARYGTDITLTAVWPNIQQTLDMMLATGCPGLQLAPTDFMTGAAYCQGFDELFQPLAHVCPETCGCKQQGALPSYCPASCSAAAAAAAGNASQR
;
A
#
# COMPACT_ATOMS: atom_id res chain seq x y z
N MET A 1 64.84 32.90 -28.43
CA MET A 1 64.24 33.62 -27.29
C MET A 1 64.93 33.14 -26.03
N THR A 2 65.82 33.95 -25.45
CA THR A 2 66.45 33.61 -24.18
C THR A 2 65.43 33.83 -23.06
N PHE A 3 65.33 32.89 -22.11
CA PHE A 3 64.40 32.93 -20.97
C PHE A 3 64.51 34.19 -20.08
N SER A 4 65.48 35.06 -20.35
CA SER A 4 65.60 36.40 -19.77
C SER A 4 64.42 37.33 -20.11
N GLU A 5 63.72 37.11 -21.23
CA GLU A 5 62.52 37.89 -21.62
C GLU A 5 61.21 37.41 -20.96
N LEU A 6 61.19 36.19 -20.40
CA LEU A 6 60.06 35.65 -19.61
C LEU A 6 60.03 36.18 -18.16
N ARG A 7 60.83 37.21 -17.86
CA ARG A 7 60.82 37.93 -16.58
C ARG A 7 59.76 39.03 -16.52
N ALA A 8 58.67 38.92 -17.26
CA ALA A 8 57.53 39.78 -16.99
C ALA A 8 56.98 39.37 -15.61
N PRO A 9 57.01 40.24 -14.58
CA PRO A 9 56.42 39.94 -13.27
C PRO A 9 54.94 39.54 -13.39
N PHE A 10 54.29 39.96 -14.48
CA PHE A 10 52.95 39.57 -14.87
C PHE A 10 52.76 38.07 -15.09
N ASP A 11 53.67 37.41 -15.81
CA ASP A 11 53.55 35.97 -16.13
C ASP A 11 53.65 35.10 -14.86
N MET A 12 54.51 35.51 -13.92
CA MET A 12 54.63 34.85 -12.62
C MET A 12 53.41 35.11 -11.73
N ALA A 13 52.91 36.34 -11.70
CA ALA A 13 51.68 36.67 -10.98
C ALA A 13 50.49 35.85 -11.52
N TYR A 14 50.37 35.72 -12.83
CA TYR A 14 49.34 34.94 -13.48
C TYR A 14 49.42 33.44 -13.11
N ALA A 15 50.62 32.84 -13.15
CA ALA A 15 50.80 31.45 -12.74
C ALA A 15 50.45 31.20 -11.27
N VAL A 16 50.77 32.15 -10.38
CA VAL A 16 50.37 32.08 -8.96
C VAL A 16 48.85 32.18 -8.81
N VAL A 17 48.20 33.09 -9.54
CA VAL A 17 46.73 33.22 -9.53
C VAL A 17 46.08 31.93 -10.03
N LEU A 18 46.56 31.33 -11.13
CA LEU A 18 46.05 30.05 -11.62
C LEU A 18 46.20 28.93 -10.60
N LEU A 19 47.35 28.84 -9.92
CA LEU A 19 47.57 27.87 -8.86
C LEU A 19 46.59 28.06 -7.70
N LEU A 20 46.36 29.31 -7.28
CA LEU A 20 45.41 29.63 -6.21
C LEU A 20 43.98 29.30 -6.60
N VAL A 21 43.56 29.64 -7.82
CA VAL A 21 42.22 29.31 -8.35
C VAL A 21 42.02 27.80 -8.41
N ASN A 22 43.01 27.07 -8.91
CA ASN A 22 42.96 25.61 -8.97
C ASN A 22 42.83 25.00 -7.57
N CYS A 23 43.70 25.41 -6.65
CA CYS A 23 43.64 24.97 -5.26
C CYS A 23 42.30 25.30 -4.60
N ALA A 24 41.79 26.52 -4.80
CA ALA A 24 40.51 26.94 -4.24
C ALA A 24 39.35 26.10 -4.77
N MET A 25 39.31 25.82 -6.07
CA MET A 25 38.25 25.03 -6.69
C MET A 25 38.28 23.57 -6.24
N GLN A 26 39.45 22.94 -6.17
CA GLN A 26 39.55 21.57 -5.65
C GLN A 26 39.15 21.49 -4.17
N VAL A 27 39.54 22.47 -3.35
CA VAL A 27 39.11 22.57 -1.94
C VAL A 27 37.60 22.74 -1.86
N MET A 28 36.99 23.59 -2.69
CA MET A 28 35.54 23.78 -2.72
C MET A 28 34.80 22.49 -3.11
N PHE A 29 35.28 21.75 -4.11
CA PHE A 29 34.69 20.45 -4.44
C PHE A 29 34.82 19.45 -3.30
N ALA A 30 35.97 19.39 -2.64
CA ALA A 30 36.16 18.54 -1.47
C ALA A 30 35.20 18.90 -0.33
N LEU A 31 34.97 20.20 -0.07
CA LEU A 31 34.02 20.67 0.93
C LEU A 31 32.57 20.32 0.55
N ILE A 32 32.18 20.49 -0.72
CA ILE A 32 30.84 20.14 -1.21
C ILE A 32 30.59 18.63 -1.07
N LEU A 33 31.57 17.78 -1.43
CA LEU A 33 31.45 16.33 -1.30
C LEU A 33 31.37 15.86 0.15
N LEU A 34 31.94 16.62 1.09
CA LEU A 34 31.89 16.35 2.53
C LEU A 34 30.69 17.00 3.22
N ASP A 35 29.87 17.76 2.50
CA ASP A 35 28.66 18.35 3.04
C ASP A 35 27.58 17.27 3.28
N GLU A 36 26.97 17.29 4.46
CA GLU A 36 25.93 16.32 4.82
C GLU A 36 24.70 16.42 3.92
N GLY A 37 24.34 17.63 3.46
CA GLY A 37 23.23 17.83 2.54
C GLY A 37 23.48 17.21 1.16
N PHE A 38 24.74 17.20 0.70
CA PHE A 38 25.12 16.58 -0.57
C PHE A 38 25.25 15.05 -0.47
N MET A 39 25.72 14.53 0.68
CA MET A 39 25.81 13.08 0.92
C MET A 39 24.43 12.42 1.11
N GLY A 40 23.36 13.19 1.29
CA GLY A 40 22.01 12.71 1.53
C GLY A 40 21.71 12.50 3.01
N GLU A 41 20.43 12.27 3.32
CA GLU A 41 20.00 11.98 4.69
C GLU A 41 20.64 10.69 5.23
N ASP A 42 21.05 10.73 6.49
CA ASP A 42 21.56 9.53 7.17
C ASP A 42 20.50 8.44 7.20
N PHE A 43 20.91 7.20 6.94
CA PHE A 43 19.99 6.07 6.85
C PHE A 43 19.35 5.74 8.19
N GLU A 44 19.95 6.17 9.31
CA GLU A 44 19.31 6.14 10.63
C GLU A 44 18.04 7.01 10.69
N THR A 45 18.00 8.13 9.96
CA THR A 45 16.79 8.94 9.82
C THR A 45 15.72 8.19 9.03
N GLN A 46 16.13 7.46 7.99
CA GLN A 46 15.21 6.60 7.22
C GLN A 46 14.64 5.45 8.07
N LYS A 47 15.45 4.90 8.98
CA LYS A 47 15.01 3.90 9.97
C LYS A 47 13.91 4.45 10.89
N LEU A 48 14.12 5.64 11.45
CA LEU A 48 13.11 6.30 12.27
C LEU A 48 11.85 6.63 11.46
N ASN A 49 12.00 7.17 10.25
CA ASN A 49 10.88 7.49 9.36
C ASN A 49 10.09 6.24 8.99
N ALA A 50 10.76 5.12 8.73
CA ALA A 50 10.13 3.82 8.48
C ALA A 50 9.29 3.37 9.69
N GLN A 51 9.84 3.47 10.90
CA GLN A 51 9.13 3.10 12.13
C GLN A 51 7.91 4.01 12.39
N ILE A 52 8.06 5.32 12.23
CA ILE A 52 6.96 6.28 12.39
C ILE A 52 5.87 5.98 11.35
N TRP A 53 6.24 5.83 10.09
CA TRP A 53 5.29 5.50 9.03
C TRP A 53 4.55 4.18 9.31
N ARG A 54 5.29 3.13 9.69
CA ARG A 54 4.75 1.79 10.02
C ARG A 54 3.68 1.85 11.10
N THR A 55 3.92 2.66 12.14
CA THR A 55 3.06 2.75 13.33
C THR A 55 1.91 3.76 13.18
N SER A 56 2.05 4.78 12.33
CA SER A 56 1.07 5.87 12.22
C SER A 56 0.20 5.82 10.97
N VAL A 57 0.74 5.43 9.82
CA VAL A 57 0.08 5.55 8.51
C VAL A 57 -0.18 4.20 7.88
N ALA A 58 0.80 3.29 7.95
CA ALA A 58 0.82 2.07 7.15
C ALA A 58 -0.36 1.10 7.42
N HIS A 59 -0.94 1.20 8.62
CA HIS A 59 -2.08 0.42 9.08
C HIS A 59 -3.36 1.25 9.30
N ASP A 60 -3.42 2.52 8.93
CA ASP A 60 -4.65 3.30 9.08
C ASP A 60 -5.72 2.80 8.09
N TYR A 61 -6.91 2.46 8.61
CA TYR A 61 -8.06 2.02 7.81
C TYR A 61 -8.41 2.98 6.67
N LYS A 62 -8.15 4.28 6.83
CA LYS A 62 -8.39 5.30 5.79
C LYS A 62 -7.63 5.06 4.49
N TYR A 63 -6.50 4.36 4.55
CA TYR A 63 -5.66 4.07 3.38
C TYR A 63 -5.81 2.64 2.88
N MET A 64 -6.80 1.90 3.38
CA MET A 64 -7.18 0.60 2.84
C MET A 64 -7.75 0.77 1.43
N ASP A 65 -7.34 -0.09 0.51
CA ASP A 65 -7.82 -0.02 -0.87
C ASP A 65 -9.15 -0.76 -1.08
N LEU A 66 -9.66 -0.71 -2.32
CA LEU A 66 -10.89 -1.40 -2.71
C LEU A 66 -10.78 -2.93 -2.63
N ALA A 67 -9.56 -3.48 -2.70
CA ALA A 67 -9.30 -4.91 -2.51
C ALA A 67 -9.30 -5.32 -1.03
N GLN A 68 -9.54 -4.38 -0.10
CA GLN A 68 -9.40 -4.58 1.34
C GLN A 68 -8.00 -5.09 1.71
N THR A 69 -6.97 -4.51 1.11
CA THR A 69 -5.56 -4.70 1.46
C THR A 69 -5.06 -3.45 2.19
N SER A 70 -4.18 -3.66 3.17
CA SER A 70 -3.56 -2.57 3.91
C SER A 70 -2.55 -1.82 3.03
N LEU A 71 -2.32 -0.54 3.32
CA LEU A 71 -1.32 0.26 2.61
C LEU A 71 0.07 -0.37 2.68
N VAL A 72 0.45 -0.92 3.83
CA VAL A 72 1.73 -1.62 3.99
C VAL A 72 1.87 -2.85 3.10
N THR A 73 0.84 -3.69 3.00
CA THR A 73 0.88 -4.86 2.13
C THR A 73 1.14 -4.45 0.69
N ARG A 74 0.51 -3.34 0.24
CA ARG A 74 0.70 -2.83 -1.12
C ARG A 74 2.09 -2.23 -1.36
N VAL A 75 2.63 -1.45 -0.40
CA VAL A 75 4.01 -0.95 -0.45
C VAL A 75 5.01 -2.10 -0.58
N CYS A 76 4.85 -3.13 0.26
CA CYS A 76 5.79 -4.25 0.33
C CYS A 76 5.65 -5.24 -0.83
N SER A 77 4.48 -5.30 -1.47
CA SER A 77 4.27 -6.06 -2.71
C SER A 77 4.74 -5.33 -3.97
N GLY A 78 5.28 -4.11 -3.86
CA GLY A 78 5.71 -3.31 -5.01
C GLY A 78 4.56 -2.88 -5.92
N ASP A 79 3.38 -2.56 -5.37
CA ASP A 79 2.24 -2.12 -6.17
C ASP A 79 2.50 -0.75 -6.82
N GLY A 80 2.64 -0.73 -8.15
CA GLY A 80 2.88 0.50 -8.91
C GLY A 80 1.71 1.48 -8.96
N ALA A 81 0.52 1.09 -8.48
CA ALA A 81 -0.67 1.94 -8.44
C ALA A 81 -0.82 2.71 -7.12
N LEU A 82 0.24 2.82 -6.30
CA LEU A 82 0.21 3.62 -5.08
C LEU A 82 0.21 5.12 -5.37
N ILE A 83 -0.82 5.81 -4.90
CA ILE A 83 -0.88 7.28 -4.90
C ILE A 83 -0.24 7.86 -3.63
N LEU A 84 -0.26 7.10 -2.53
CA LEU A 84 0.28 7.48 -1.22
C LEU A 84 1.48 6.59 -0.87
N SER A 85 2.39 7.09 -0.03
CA SER A 85 3.60 6.37 0.39
C SER A 85 4.50 5.93 -0.76
N THR A 86 4.54 6.73 -1.84
CA THR A 86 5.43 6.50 -2.99
C THR A 86 6.90 6.47 -2.58
N VAL A 87 7.30 7.33 -1.63
CA VAL A 87 8.67 7.35 -1.07
C VAL A 87 9.02 5.98 -0.46
N GLN A 88 8.16 5.42 0.38
CA GLN A 88 8.38 4.12 1.00
C GLN A 88 8.41 2.99 -0.03
N ALA A 89 7.50 3.01 -1.02
CA ALA A 89 7.50 2.03 -2.10
C ALA A 89 8.79 2.08 -2.92
N THR A 90 9.23 3.28 -3.33
CA THR A 90 10.50 3.46 -4.06
C THR A 90 11.71 3.06 -3.23
N LEU A 91 11.69 3.30 -1.91
CA LEU A 91 12.77 2.91 -1.02
C LEU A 91 12.87 1.39 -0.90
N VAL A 92 11.74 0.69 -0.71
CA VAL A 92 11.70 -0.79 -0.68
C VAL A 92 12.15 -1.36 -2.02
N GLU A 93 11.70 -0.79 -3.14
CA GLU A 93 12.13 -1.20 -4.48
C GLU A 93 13.65 -1.01 -4.67
N GLN A 94 14.19 0.15 -4.28
CA GLN A 94 15.64 0.41 -4.32
C GLN A 94 16.42 -0.58 -3.46
N ILE A 95 15.97 -0.87 -2.24
CA ILE A 95 16.60 -1.86 -1.36
C ILE A 95 16.58 -3.25 -2.01
N ASN A 96 15.43 -3.68 -2.53
CA ASN A 96 15.29 -4.97 -3.19
C ASN A 96 16.22 -5.08 -4.41
N ASN A 97 16.27 -4.06 -5.25
CA ASN A 97 17.14 -4.04 -6.42
C ASN A 97 18.63 -3.99 -6.05
N TYR A 98 19.00 -3.20 -5.04
CA TYR A 98 20.39 -3.05 -4.59
C TYR A 98 20.95 -4.35 -3.99
N LEU A 99 20.14 -5.02 -3.17
CA LEU A 99 20.51 -6.25 -2.47
C LEU A 99 20.13 -7.54 -3.24
N ALA A 100 19.44 -7.42 -4.37
CA ALA A 100 18.81 -8.53 -5.12
C ALA A 100 17.87 -9.40 -4.26
N LEU A 101 17.03 -8.77 -3.44
CA LEU A 101 16.03 -9.45 -2.63
C LEU A 101 14.72 -9.62 -3.39
N GLU A 102 14.08 -10.78 -3.23
CA GLU A 102 12.66 -10.94 -3.55
C GLU A 102 11.79 -10.14 -2.54
N THR A 103 10.53 -9.91 -2.89
CA THR A 103 9.61 -9.06 -2.10
C THR A 103 9.42 -9.56 -0.67
N ASP A 104 9.39 -10.87 -0.47
CA ASP A 104 9.17 -11.56 0.82
C ASP A 104 10.46 -11.99 1.52
N GLN A 105 11.62 -11.85 0.87
CA GLN A 105 12.91 -12.23 1.43
C GLN A 105 13.55 -11.08 2.23
N PHE A 106 14.03 -11.40 3.44
CA PHE A 106 14.82 -10.48 4.29
C PHE A 106 16.27 -10.93 4.44
N GLY A 107 16.62 -12.13 3.94
CA GLY A 107 17.97 -12.65 3.98
C GLY A 107 18.84 -12.00 2.92
N GLN A 108 19.95 -11.40 3.33
CA GLN A 108 20.91 -10.79 2.42
C GLN A 108 21.92 -11.82 1.93
N ASP A 109 22.07 -11.94 0.61
CA ASP A 109 23.26 -12.54 0.02
C ASP A 109 24.47 -11.62 0.18
N GLU A 110 25.63 -12.18 0.54
CA GLU A 110 26.85 -11.38 0.81
C GLU A 110 27.28 -10.51 -0.39
N PHE A 111 26.86 -10.86 -1.61
CA PHE A 111 27.26 -10.19 -2.85
C PHE A 111 26.07 -9.79 -3.74
N GLY A 112 25.17 -8.97 -3.21
CA GLY A 112 24.15 -8.31 -4.02
C GLY A 112 24.76 -7.47 -5.17
N PRO A 113 24.04 -7.29 -6.29
CA PRO A 113 24.55 -6.59 -7.47
C PRO A 113 24.91 -5.13 -7.20
N GLY A 114 24.15 -4.45 -6.33
CA GLY A 114 24.44 -3.08 -5.91
C GLY A 114 25.74 -2.98 -5.12
N ILE A 115 25.99 -3.91 -4.20
CA ILE A 115 27.24 -3.99 -3.41
C ILE A 115 28.43 -4.23 -4.35
N LEU A 116 28.32 -5.20 -5.27
CA LEU A 116 29.38 -5.48 -6.24
C LEU A 116 29.68 -4.27 -7.12
N LEU A 117 28.64 -3.60 -7.63
CA LEU A 117 28.80 -2.40 -8.44
C LEU A 117 29.43 -1.26 -7.64
N CYS A 118 29.00 -1.02 -6.40
CA CYS A 118 29.60 -0.03 -5.51
C CYS A 118 31.09 -0.31 -5.29
N MET A 119 31.47 -1.56 -5.03
CA MET A 119 32.87 -1.95 -4.86
C MET A 119 33.70 -1.75 -6.14
N LEU A 120 33.12 -2.02 -7.32
CA LEU A 120 33.75 -1.73 -8.61
C LEU A 120 33.93 -0.23 -8.84
N CYS A 121 32.94 0.58 -8.48
CA CYS A 121 33.01 2.04 -8.57
C CYS A 121 34.10 2.59 -7.63
N ILE A 122 34.17 2.11 -6.40
CA ILE A 122 35.23 2.45 -5.44
C ILE A 122 36.61 2.05 -5.96
N LEU A 123 36.73 0.88 -6.60
CA LEU A 123 37.96 0.41 -7.23
C LEU A 123 38.40 1.32 -8.37
N LEU A 124 37.50 1.63 -9.30
CA LEU A 124 37.78 2.53 -10.42
C LEU A 124 38.16 3.93 -9.92
N TRP A 125 37.42 4.47 -8.96
CA TRP A 125 37.72 5.75 -8.35
C TRP A 125 39.10 5.76 -7.68
N SER A 126 39.40 4.74 -6.89
CA SER A 126 40.70 4.59 -6.22
C SER A 126 41.83 4.55 -7.25
N LEU A 127 41.67 3.78 -8.35
CA LEU A 127 42.66 3.73 -9.43
C LEU A 127 42.88 5.10 -10.10
N CYS A 128 41.83 5.89 -10.31
CA CYS A 128 41.96 7.25 -10.83
C CYS A 128 42.76 8.16 -9.89
N VAL A 129 42.50 8.10 -8.58
CA VAL A 129 43.28 8.89 -7.61
C VAL A 129 44.72 8.37 -7.48
N PHE A 130 44.94 7.05 -7.51
CA PHE A 130 46.30 6.48 -7.48
C PHE A 130 47.13 6.84 -8.72
N LYS A 131 46.50 6.96 -9.89
CA LYS A 131 47.14 7.52 -11.09
C LYS A 131 47.68 8.91 -10.79
N GLU A 132 46.89 9.77 -10.14
CA GLU A 132 47.32 11.12 -9.76
C GLU A 132 48.45 11.11 -8.72
N PHE A 133 48.36 10.29 -7.67
CA PHE A 133 49.46 10.14 -6.71
C PHE A 133 50.76 9.69 -7.38
N ARG A 134 50.68 8.78 -8.35
CA ARG A 134 51.84 8.35 -9.13
C ARG A 134 52.42 9.51 -9.93
N HIS A 135 51.58 10.31 -10.61
CA HIS A 135 52.04 11.49 -11.34
C HIS A 135 52.77 12.48 -10.43
N ILE A 136 52.21 12.79 -9.25
CA ILE A 136 52.84 13.69 -8.28
C ILE A 136 54.16 13.11 -7.77
N TRP A 137 54.18 11.82 -7.41
CA TRP A 137 55.38 11.15 -6.89
C TRP A 137 56.52 11.14 -7.91
N LEU A 138 56.23 10.85 -9.17
CA LEU A 138 57.23 10.87 -10.24
C LEU A 138 57.75 12.29 -10.49
N ALA A 139 56.88 13.31 -10.44
CA ALA A 139 57.28 14.70 -10.56
C ALA A 139 58.22 15.12 -9.41
N VAL A 140 57.88 14.75 -8.17
CA VAL A 140 58.72 14.99 -6.99
C VAL A 140 60.05 14.25 -7.08
N ALA A 141 60.05 12.97 -7.47
CA ALA A 141 61.27 12.20 -7.65
C ALA A 141 62.18 12.79 -8.74
N GLY A 142 61.61 13.27 -9.85
CA GLY A 142 62.33 14.01 -10.89
C GLY A 142 62.97 15.28 -10.37
N ALA A 143 62.19 16.12 -9.66
CA ALA A 143 62.70 17.35 -9.06
C ALA A 143 63.78 17.10 -8.00
N MET A 144 63.67 16.01 -7.23
CA MET A 144 64.67 15.61 -6.25
C MET A 144 66.00 15.16 -6.87
N ASN A 145 66.01 14.68 -8.11
CA ASN A 145 67.25 14.30 -8.81
C ASN A 145 68.00 15.52 -9.39
N LEU A 146 67.36 16.68 -9.50
CA LEU A 146 68.02 17.90 -9.98
C LEU A 146 68.98 18.45 -8.92
N PRO A 147 70.21 18.86 -9.29
CA PRO A 147 71.12 19.53 -8.36
C PRO A 147 70.57 20.91 -7.97
N LYS A 148 70.68 21.22 -6.67
CA LYS A 148 70.14 22.43 -6.07
C LYS A 148 71.23 23.49 -6.02
N SER A 149 70.93 24.69 -6.50
CA SER A 149 71.85 25.83 -6.54
C SER A 149 71.17 27.09 -6.00
N ARG A 150 71.88 28.21 -5.91
CA ARG A 150 71.27 29.50 -5.53
C ARG A 150 70.45 30.08 -6.69
N ASN A 151 70.91 29.85 -7.93
CA ASN A 151 70.27 30.33 -9.15
C ASN A 151 69.79 29.15 -10.00
N THR A 152 68.65 29.29 -10.67
CA THR A 152 68.14 28.29 -11.62
C THR A 152 68.85 28.49 -12.96
N ILE A 153 69.46 27.44 -13.51
CA ILE A 153 70.13 27.46 -14.81
C ILE A 153 69.31 26.59 -15.78
N PHE A 154 68.82 27.21 -16.84
CA PHE A 154 68.03 26.58 -17.89
C PHE A 154 68.75 26.77 -19.23
N THR A 155 69.19 25.67 -19.84
CA THR A 155 70.02 25.67 -21.05
C THR A 155 69.45 24.64 -22.03
N GLU A 156 69.22 25.04 -23.28
CA GLU A 156 68.80 24.15 -24.38
C GLU A 156 67.55 23.30 -24.07
N GLY A 157 66.55 23.86 -23.38
CA GLY A 157 65.31 23.13 -23.06
C GLY A 157 65.43 22.17 -21.86
N THR A 158 66.61 22.08 -21.24
CA THR A 158 66.88 21.23 -20.07
C THR A 158 67.10 22.05 -18.80
N PHE A 159 66.58 21.58 -17.67
CA PHE A 159 66.90 22.13 -16.36
C PHE A 159 68.19 21.50 -15.85
N GLN A 160 69.29 22.27 -15.81
CA GLN A 160 70.54 21.77 -15.24
C GLN A 160 70.57 21.90 -13.71
N GLN A 161 70.07 23.02 -13.16
CA GLN A 161 70.06 23.30 -11.73
C GLN A 161 68.79 24.06 -11.34
N ILE A 162 68.21 23.75 -10.18
CA ILE A 162 67.04 24.46 -9.63
C ILE A 162 67.42 25.25 -8.37
N SER A 163 66.85 26.44 -8.20
CA SER A 163 67.05 27.24 -6.98
C SER A 163 66.29 26.63 -5.78
N TRP A 164 66.86 26.69 -4.58
CA TRP A 164 66.21 26.21 -3.34
C TRP A 164 64.80 26.75 -3.11
N GLY A 165 64.56 28.05 -3.36
CA GLY A 165 63.23 28.64 -3.18
C GLY A 165 62.17 28.04 -4.11
N ARG A 166 62.49 27.89 -5.41
CA ARG A 166 61.58 27.27 -6.39
C ARG A 166 61.32 25.79 -6.09
N PHE A 167 62.35 25.07 -5.64
CA PHE A 167 62.18 23.69 -5.20
C PHE A 167 61.25 23.60 -3.97
N GLY A 168 61.40 24.51 -3.01
CA GLY A 168 60.50 24.60 -1.84
C GLY A 168 59.04 24.88 -2.24
N ILE A 169 58.80 25.83 -3.15
CA ILE A 169 57.45 26.11 -3.67
C ILE A 169 56.87 24.88 -4.38
N PHE A 170 57.65 24.25 -5.27
CA PHE A 170 57.22 23.04 -5.98
C PHE A 170 56.88 21.88 -5.02
N LEU A 171 57.68 21.69 -3.98
CA LEU A 171 57.43 20.69 -2.96
C LEU A 171 56.16 21.02 -2.16
N ALA A 172 55.99 22.28 -1.74
CA ALA A 172 54.79 22.73 -1.04
C ALA A 172 53.53 22.52 -1.89
N THR A 173 53.56 22.87 -3.18
CA THR A 173 52.44 22.64 -4.09
C THR A 173 52.15 21.15 -4.29
N SER A 174 53.19 20.32 -4.36
CA SER A 174 53.03 18.86 -4.46
C SER A 174 52.38 18.29 -3.18
N ILE A 175 52.76 18.78 -2.00
CA ILE A 175 52.15 18.38 -0.72
C ILE A 175 50.68 18.77 -0.68
N VAL A 176 50.33 20.01 -1.07
CA VAL A 176 48.94 20.46 -1.13
C VAL A 176 48.13 19.58 -2.07
N ARG A 177 48.66 19.26 -3.26
CA ARG A 177 48.00 18.35 -4.22
C ARG A 177 47.78 16.95 -3.63
N VAL A 178 48.77 16.38 -2.96
CA VAL A 178 48.62 15.09 -2.27
C VAL A 178 47.54 15.15 -1.19
N ALA A 179 47.52 16.23 -0.40
CA ALA A 179 46.51 16.41 0.64
C ALA A 179 45.09 16.49 0.05
N VAL A 180 44.89 17.32 -0.98
CA VAL A 180 43.61 17.46 -1.67
C VAL A 180 43.16 16.15 -2.31
N ALA A 181 44.05 15.46 -3.04
CA ALA A 181 43.74 14.16 -3.64
C ALA A 181 43.38 13.10 -2.58
N SER A 182 44.01 13.14 -1.41
CA SER A 182 43.68 12.24 -0.29
C SER A 182 42.30 12.55 0.30
N VAL A 183 41.96 13.82 0.47
CA VAL A 183 40.62 14.23 0.93
C VAL A 183 39.56 13.83 -0.09
N LEU A 184 39.80 14.06 -1.38
CA LEU A 184 38.89 13.65 -2.46
C LEU A 184 38.73 12.13 -2.53
N LEU A 185 39.79 11.35 -2.30
CA LEU A 185 39.69 9.90 -2.22
C LEU A 185 38.69 9.48 -1.15
N VAL A 186 38.85 10.00 0.07
CA VAL A 186 37.98 9.68 1.21
C VAL A 186 36.55 10.17 0.97
N ALA A 187 36.38 11.42 0.53
CA ALA A 187 35.07 12.00 0.24
C ALA A 187 34.33 11.23 -0.87
N GLY A 188 35.02 10.86 -1.95
CA GLY A 188 34.43 10.08 -3.04
C GLY A 188 34.06 8.65 -2.61
N ILE A 189 34.87 8.01 -1.76
CA ILE A 189 34.52 6.70 -1.18
C ILE A 189 33.26 6.80 -0.31
N LEU A 190 33.18 7.82 0.56
CA LEU A 190 32.02 8.05 1.42
C LEU A 190 30.75 8.31 0.60
N TRP A 191 30.86 9.13 -0.44
CA TRP A 191 29.74 9.47 -1.32
C TRP A 191 29.23 8.25 -2.11
N LEU A 192 30.15 7.48 -2.69
CA LEU A 192 29.79 6.24 -3.40
C LEU A 192 29.16 5.22 -2.44
N ALA A 193 29.72 5.01 -1.25
CA ALA A 193 29.23 4.02 -0.29
C ALA A 193 27.83 4.34 0.27
N ARG A 194 27.38 5.61 0.23
CA ARG A 194 26.05 6.05 0.69
C ARG A 194 24.98 6.07 -0.42
N THR A 195 25.36 5.89 -1.67
CA THR A 195 24.40 5.95 -2.79
C THR A 195 23.56 4.68 -2.85
N THR A 196 22.23 4.80 -2.71
CA THR A 196 21.30 3.66 -2.67
C THR A 196 20.90 3.16 -4.07
N SER A 197 20.90 4.05 -5.05
CA SER A 197 20.46 3.76 -6.41
C SER A 197 21.62 3.30 -7.29
N ILE A 198 21.44 2.16 -7.95
CA ILE A 198 22.41 1.56 -8.88
C ILE A 198 22.75 2.52 -10.03
N SER A 199 21.75 3.23 -10.58
CA SER A 199 21.98 4.18 -11.67
C SER A 199 22.75 5.41 -11.21
N GLU A 200 22.48 5.88 -9.99
CA GLU A 200 23.18 7.03 -9.40
C GLU A 200 24.62 6.68 -9.05
N LEU A 201 24.91 5.45 -8.60
CA LEU A 201 26.27 4.98 -8.33
C LEU A 201 27.20 5.16 -9.54
N MET A 202 26.75 4.74 -10.72
CA MET A 202 27.54 4.88 -11.95
C MET A 202 27.74 6.35 -12.32
N LEU A 203 26.69 7.15 -12.21
CA LEU A 203 26.74 8.58 -12.54
C LEU A 203 27.67 9.34 -11.59
N ASN A 204 27.61 9.03 -10.29
CA ASN A 204 28.46 9.62 -9.25
C ASN A 204 29.93 9.22 -9.46
N ALA A 205 30.21 7.97 -9.84
CA ALA A 205 31.57 7.52 -10.14
C ALA A 205 32.19 8.27 -11.34
N VAL A 206 31.39 8.51 -12.39
CA VAL A 206 31.84 9.29 -13.56
C VAL A 206 32.03 10.77 -13.19
N ALA A 207 31.13 11.35 -12.40
CA ALA A 207 31.23 12.73 -11.94
C ALA A 207 32.50 12.96 -11.09
N LEU A 208 32.84 12.01 -10.21
CA LEU A 208 34.08 12.05 -9.43
C LEU A 208 35.33 12.09 -10.32
N ASN A 209 35.37 11.29 -11.39
CA ASN A 209 36.48 11.35 -12.34
C ASN A 209 36.59 12.74 -12.99
N ALA A 210 35.46 13.34 -13.38
CA ALA A 210 35.45 14.70 -13.93
C ALA A 210 35.97 15.74 -12.93
N ILE A 211 35.69 15.59 -11.63
CA ILE A 211 36.19 16.46 -10.56
C ILE A 211 37.72 16.35 -10.40
N LEU A 212 38.29 15.16 -10.59
CA LEU A 212 39.74 14.96 -10.55
C LEU A 212 40.44 15.71 -11.69
N ASP A 213 39.86 15.69 -12.89
CA ASP A 213 40.44 16.25 -14.12
C ASP A 213 40.25 17.78 -14.26
N VAL A 214 39.56 18.45 -13.32
CA VAL A 214 39.26 19.89 -13.46
C VAL A 214 40.52 20.75 -13.41
N ASP A 215 41.57 20.32 -12.72
CA ASP A 215 42.83 21.07 -12.72
C ASP A 215 43.53 21.05 -14.08
N GLU A 216 43.46 19.93 -14.79
CA GLU A 216 43.90 19.80 -16.17
C GLU A 216 43.06 20.68 -17.09
N PHE A 217 41.73 20.74 -16.90
CA PHE A 217 40.88 21.64 -17.68
C PHE A 217 41.19 23.12 -17.43
N LEU A 218 41.40 23.53 -16.17
CA LEU A 218 41.83 24.89 -15.85
C LEU A 218 43.19 25.20 -16.47
N PHE A 219 44.14 24.27 -16.39
CA PHE A 219 45.46 24.45 -16.98
C PHE A 219 45.37 24.61 -18.50
N ASN A 220 44.67 23.71 -19.19
CA ASN A 220 44.54 23.74 -20.65
C ASN A 220 43.73 24.96 -21.13
N GLY A 221 42.70 25.36 -20.38
CA GLY A 221 41.82 26.47 -20.75
C GLY A 221 42.36 27.86 -20.41
N LEU A 222 43.10 28.00 -19.30
CA LEU A 222 43.50 29.31 -18.78
C LEU A 222 45.00 29.59 -18.88
N THR A 223 45.86 28.60 -19.12
CA THR A 223 47.31 28.84 -19.25
C THR A 223 47.62 29.52 -20.59
N PRO A 224 48.41 30.61 -20.64
CA PRO A 224 48.72 31.29 -21.90
C PRO A 224 49.45 30.37 -22.87
N MET A 225 49.15 30.48 -24.17
CA MET A 225 49.78 29.67 -25.23
C MET A 225 51.32 29.70 -25.18
N LYS A 226 51.92 30.81 -24.74
CA LYS A 226 53.39 30.92 -24.54
C LYS A 226 53.91 29.89 -23.53
N PHE A 227 53.21 29.70 -22.42
CA PHE A 227 53.55 28.73 -21.39
C PHE A 227 53.31 27.30 -21.88
N GLN A 228 52.23 27.05 -22.61
CA GLN A 228 51.97 25.74 -23.21
C GLN A 228 53.09 25.35 -24.18
N HIS A 229 53.51 26.26 -25.07
CA HIS A 229 54.65 26.02 -25.96
C HIS A 229 55.97 25.86 -25.19
N ALA A 230 56.19 26.66 -24.15
CA ALA A 230 57.37 26.52 -23.31
C ALA A 230 57.42 25.13 -22.65
N ILE A 231 56.30 24.64 -22.12
CA ILE A 231 56.18 23.32 -21.51
C ILE A 231 56.34 22.20 -22.54
N GLN A 232 55.76 22.34 -23.73
CA GLN A 232 55.94 21.39 -24.84
C GLN A 232 57.38 21.33 -25.35
N SER A 233 58.14 22.43 -25.22
CA SER A 233 59.56 22.48 -25.60
C SER A 233 60.50 21.91 -24.54
N LEU A 234 59.99 21.55 -23.35
CA LEU A 234 60.81 20.96 -22.30
C LEU A 234 61.21 19.53 -22.69
N THR A 235 62.51 19.25 -22.64
CA THR A 235 62.99 17.89 -22.79
C THR A 235 62.53 17.03 -21.62
N PRO A 236 62.06 15.79 -21.85
CA PRO A 236 61.62 14.89 -20.78
C PRO A 236 62.71 14.68 -19.72
N MET A 237 62.36 14.82 -18.43
CA MET A 237 63.31 14.58 -17.34
C MET A 237 63.59 13.08 -17.20
N THR A 238 64.87 12.68 -17.32
CA THR A 238 65.25 11.28 -17.14
C THR A 238 65.32 10.92 -15.66
N VAL A 239 64.36 10.12 -15.18
CA VAL A 239 64.39 9.56 -13.82
C VAL A 239 65.17 8.24 -13.84
N LYS A 240 66.21 8.12 -13.00
CA LYS A 240 66.93 6.84 -12.83
C LYS A 240 66.09 5.90 -11.97
N TYR A 241 65.41 4.95 -12.61
CA TYR A 241 64.67 3.91 -11.90
C TYR A 241 65.60 2.78 -11.48
N SER A 242 65.65 2.49 -10.17
CA SER A 242 66.24 1.25 -9.66
C SER A 242 65.17 0.16 -9.64
N ARG A 243 65.51 -1.05 -10.09
CA ARG A 243 64.60 -2.21 -10.14
C ARG A 243 63.93 -2.47 -8.78
N ARG A 244 64.70 -2.48 -7.69
CA ARG A 244 64.18 -2.68 -6.32
C ARG A 244 63.18 -1.60 -5.90
N ARG A 245 63.39 -0.35 -6.32
CA ARG A 245 62.48 0.76 -6.01
C ARG A 245 61.15 0.58 -6.74
N SER A 246 61.18 0.18 -8.01
CA SER A 246 59.98 -0.09 -8.79
C SER A 246 59.15 -1.24 -8.21
N GLU A 247 59.82 -2.31 -7.75
CA GLU A 247 59.18 -3.47 -7.12
C GLU A 247 58.51 -3.09 -5.80
N TRP A 248 59.20 -2.29 -4.96
CA TRP A 248 58.64 -1.81 -3.70
C TRP A 248 57.48 -0.84 -3.91
N GLU A 249 57.61 0.11 -4.86
CA GLU A 249 56.55 1.07 -5.19
C GLU A 249 55.29 0.36 -5.69
N SER A 250 55.44 -0.63 -6.59
CA SER A 250 54.31 -1.45 -7.07
C SER A 250 53.67 -2.25 -5.95
N SER A 251 54.47 -2.80 -5.02
CA SER A 251 53.97 -3.56 -3.88
C SER A 251 53.19 -2.67 -2.91
N VAL A 252 53.71 -1.48 -2.59
CA VAL A 252 53.03 -0.50 -1.74
C VAL A 252 51.71 -0.07 -2.40
N GLN A 253 51.73 0.28 -3.69
CA GLN A 253 50.52 0.64 -4.43
C GLN A 253 49.49 -0.48 -4.43
N CYS A 254 49.90 -1.73 -4.64
CA CYS A 254 49.00 -2.88 -4.59
C CYS A 254 48.39 -3.06 -3.19
N ILE A 255 49.20 -3.01 -2.13
CA ILE A 255 48.71 -3.13 -0.75
C ILE A 255 47.78 -1.97 -0.41
N THR A 256 48.12 -0.73 -0.75
CA THR A 256 47.27 0.43 -0.50
C THR A 256 45.96 0.32 -1.27
N LEU A 257 45.99 -0.12 -2.53
CA LEU A 257 44.78 -0.37 -3.33
C LEU A 257 43.88 -1.40 -2.64
N VAL A 258 44.44 -2.56 -2.25
CA VAL A 258 43.68 -3.61 -1.54
C VAL A 258 43.07 -3.05 -0.24
N LEU A 259 43.83 -2.27 0.53
CA LEU A 259 43.30 -1.63 1.75
C LEU A 259 42.18 -0.63 1.45
N THR A 260 42.31 0.17 0.39
CA THR A 260 41.25 1.12 -0.03
C THR A 260 39.98 0.44 -0.54
N ILE A 261 40.01 -0.86 -0.82
CA ILE A 261 38.81 -1.67 -1.13
C ILE A 261 38.27 -2.33 0.13
N ILE A 262 39.13 -3.04 0.88
CA ILE A 262 38.70 -3.83 2.03
C ILE A 262 38.18 -2.95 3.16
N VAL A 263 38.83 -1.82 3.45
CA VAL A 263 38.45 -0.96 4.57
C VAL A 263 37.07 -0.33 4.34
N PRO A 264 36.76 0.32 3.20
CA PRO A 264 35.41 0.81 2.93
C PRO A 264 34.35 -0.29 2.85
N TYR A 265 34.69 -1.47 2.32
CA TYR A 265 33.76 -2.60 2.34
C TYR A 265 33.34 -2.96 3.77
N MET A 266 34.32 -3.15 4.66
CA MET A 266 34.05 -3.60 6.03
C MET A 266 33.43 -2.51 6.91
N LEU A 267 33.80 -1.25 6.71
CA LEU A 267 33.37 -0.14 7.58
C LEU A 267 32.16 0.64 7.06
N LEU A 268 31.91 0.63 5.75
CA LEU A 268 30.86 1.46 5.12
C LEU A 268 29.85 0.59 4.38
N VAL A 269 30.27 -0.16 3.36
CA VAL A 269 29.33 -0.83 2.43
C VAL A 269 28.58 -1.99 3.08
N LYS A 270 29.29 -2.85 3.82
CA LYS A 270 28.68 -3.98 4.54
C LYS A 270 27.66 -3.51 5.60
N PRO A 271 28.01 -2.63 6.56
CA PRO A 271 27.02 -2.16 7.53
C PRO A 271 25.87 -1.41 6.87
N PHE A 272 26.11 -0.65 5.80
CA PHE A 272 25.04 0.02 5.06
C PHE A 272 24.02 -0.97 4.46
N GLY A 273 24.49 -2.08 3.89
CA GLY A 273 23.60 -3.15 3.42
C GLY A 273 22.76 -3.77 4.56
N GLN A 274 23.34 -3.92 5.75
CA GLN A 274 22.61 -4.40 6.93
C GLN A 274 21.54 -3.40 7.37
N THR A 275 21.87 -2.10 7.41
CA THR A 275 20.88 -1.05 7.73
C THR A 275 19.75 -1.01 6.70
N MET A 276 20.02 -1.24 5.41
CA MET A 276 18.97 -1.39 4.38
C MET A 276 18.01 -2.55 4.68
N VAL A 277 18.54 -3.70 5.10
CA VAL A 277 17.71 -4.84 5.51
C VAL A 277 16.86 -4.48 6.74
N GLU A 278 17.45 -3.82 7.75
CA GLU A 278 16.71 -3.38 8.93
C GLU A 278 15.58 -2.39 8.58
N VAL A 279 15.83 -1.44 7.66
CA VAL A 279 14.79 -0.52 7.18
C VAL A 279 13.68 -1.29 6.44
N LYS A 280 14.03 -2.25 5.59
CA LYS A 280 13.05 -3.13 4.94
C LYS A 280 12.26 -3.94 5.97
N GLU A 281 12.90 -4.46 7.02
CA GLU A 281 12.24 -5.19 8.09
C GLU A 281 11.30 -4.30 8.90
N LEU A 282 11.65 -3.04 9.15
CA LEU A 282 10.74 -2.09 9.80
C LEU A 282 9.53 -1.74 8.93
N LEU A 283 9.72 -1.61 7.61
CA LEU A 283 8.64 -1.32 6.67
C LEU A 283 7.74 -2.54 6.40
N CYS A 284 8.35 -3.70 6.19
CA CYS A 284 7.71 -4.88 5.61
C CYS A 284 7.77 -6.13 6.50
N GLY A 285 8.47 -6.11 7.63
CA GLY A 285 8.50 -7.22 8.56
C GLY A 285 7.16 -7.43 9.29
N GLY A 286 6.99 -8.63 9.82
CA GLY A 286 5.85 -8.99 10.65
C GLY A 286 4.52 -9.09 9.89
N ASN A 287 3.40 -8.94 10.63
CA ASN A 287 2.07 -9.00 10.02
C ASN A 287 1.78 -7.69 9.27
N GLN A 288 1.48 -7.81 7.98
CA GLN A 288 1.11 -6.68 7.13
C GLN A 288 -0.41 -6.60 6.95
N SER A 289 -1.11 -7.71 7.15
CA SER A 289 -2.49 -7.92 6.72
C SER A 289 -3.51 -7.51 7.77
N PHE A 290 -3.39 -6.28 8.28
CA PHE A 290 -4.40 -5.67 9.13
C PHE A 290 -4.42 -4.15 8.99
N VAL A 291 -5.53 -3.55 9.41
CA VAL A 291 -5.69 -2.11 9.58
C VAL A 291 -6.35 -1.82 10.92
N LEU A 292 -6.13 -0.62 11.43
CA LEU A 292 -6.65 -0.12 12.69
C LEU A 292 -7.48 1.13 12.44
N VAL A 293 -8.56 1.29 13.20
CA VAL A 293 -9.36 2.52 13.27
C VAL A 293 -9.60 2.87 14.72
N HIS A 294 -9.31 4.12 15.10
CA HIS A 294 -9.65 4.65 16.41
C HIS A 294 -11.00 5.37 16.32
N ASN A 295 -12.02 4.83 17.01
CA ASN A 295 -13.31 5.48 17.11
C ASN A 295 -13.26 6.49 18.26
N ALA A 296 -13.30 7.79 17.92
CA ALA A 296 -13.19 8.86 18.90
C ALA A 296 -14.39 8.95 19.85
N ASP A 297 -15.58 8.49 19.45
CA ASP A 297 -16.78 8.55 20.29
C ASP A 297 -16.75 7.46 21.36
N THR A 298 -16.36 6.25 20.98
CA THR A 298 -16.25 5.11 21.91
C THR A 298 -14.90 5.02 22.59
N GLN A 299 -13.91 5.79 22.15
CA GLN A 299 -12.50 5.73 22.59
C GLN A 299 -11.88 4.33 22.39
N MET A 300 -12.45 3.51 21.51
CA MET A 300 -11.97 2.16 21.22
C MET A 300 -11.21 2.11 19.90
N THR A 301 -10.10 1.37 19.89
CA THR A 301 -9.36 1.04 18.67
C THR A 301 -9.80 -0.33 18.19
N ASN A 302 -10.38 -0.38 16.99
CA ASN A 302 -10.81 -1.62 16.35
C ASN A 302 -9.79 -2.01 15.27
N GLY A 303 -9.48 -3.30 15.19
CA GLY A 303 -8.63 -3.85 14.13
C GLY A 303 -9.44 -4.69 13.14
N LEU A 304 -9.10 -4.61 11.86
CA LEU A 304 -9.64 -5.44 10.79
C LEU A 304 -8.48 -6.20 10.15
N ILE A 305 -8.59 -7.53 10.05
CA ILE A 305 -7.65 -8.36 9.28
C ILE A 305 -7.94 -8.13 7.80
N THR A 306 -6.94 -7.68 7.04
CA THR A 306 -7.04 -7.43 5.59
C THR A 306 -6.62 -8.65 4.80
N ARG A 307 -6.84 -8.64 3.48
CA ARG A 307 -6.32 -9.70 2.60
C ARG A 307 -4.78 -9.65 2.56
N GLN A 308 -4.14 -10.81 2.35
CA GLN A 308 -2.66 -10.97 2.37
C GLN A 308 -1.94 -10.40 1.13
N GLY A 309 -2.66 -9.74 0.24
CA GLY A 309 -2.15 -9.14 -0.99
C GLY A 309 -3.11 -9.37 -2.15
N ARG A 310 -2.84 -8.72 -3.28
CA ARG A 310 -3.44 -9.10 -4.56
C ARG A 310 -2.85 -10.46 -4.96
N GLY A 311 -3.51 -11.54 -4.54
CA GLY A 311 -3.31 -12.83 -5.18
C GLY A 311 -3.66 -12.74 -6.67
N ASN A 312 -3.34 -13.80 -7.44
CA ASN A 312 -3.77 -13.95 -8.84
C ASN A 312 -5.18 -13.37 -9.06
N LEU A 313 -5.43 -12.77 -10.24
CA LEU A 313 -6.65 -12.07 -10.70
C LEU A 313 -8.02 -12.69 -10.32
N GLY A 314 -8.07 -13.90 -9.75
CA GLY A 314 -9.29 -14.53 -9.24
C GLY A 314 -9.83 -14.00 -7.90
N ASN A 315 -9.11 -13.15 -7.15
CA ASN A 315 -9.56 -12.62 -5.85
C ASN A 315 -9.87 -11.11 -5.86
N LEU A 316 -10.46 -10.60 -6.93
CA LEU A 316 -10.91 -9.21 -7.00
C LEU A 316 -12.07 -8.95 -6.02
N SER A 317 -12.14 -7.76 -5.44
CA SER A 317 -13.34 -7.33 -4.69
C SER A 317 -14.53 -7.11 -5.62
N VAL A 318 -15.75 -7.05 -5.08
CA VAL A 318 -16.97 -6.77 -5.88
C VAL A 318 -16.81 -5.48 -6.67
N SER A 319 -16.27 -4.43 -6.04
CA SER A 319 -15.99 -3.15 -6.70
C SER A 319 -14.91 -3.27 -7.78
N GLU A 320 -13.84 -4.04 -7.54
CA GLU A 320 -12.81 -4.28 -8.56
C GLU A 320 -13.33 -5.08 -9.75
N ILE A 321 -14.17 -6.10 -9.53
CA ILE A 321 -14.80 -6.83 -10.63
C ILE A 321 -15.74 -5.90 -11.41
N ALA A 322 -16.50 -5.06 -10.69
CA ALA A 322 -17.39 -4.10 -11.32
C ALA A 322 -16.62 -3.10 -12.19
N VAL A 323 -15.52 -2.55 -11.68
CA VAL A 323 -14.61 -1.67 -12.44
C VAL A 323 -13.99 -2.43 -13.61
N ASN A 324 -13.39 -3.59 -13.39
CA ASN A 324 -12.73 -4.39 -14.42
C ASN A 324 -13.70 -4.77 -15.56
N ALA A 325 -14.95 -5.11 -15.23
CA ALA A 325 -16.00 -5.42 -16.20
C ALA A 325 -16.45 -4.21 -17.03
N HIS A 326 -16.13 -2.98 -16.60
CA HIS A 326 -16.53 -1.75 -17.28
C HIS A 326 -15.35 -1.03 -17.97
N THR A 327 -14.16 -1.00 -17.38
CA THR A 327 -12.99 -0.23 -17.87
C THR A 327 -12.63 -0.49 -19.34
N PHE A 328 -12.77 -1.74 -19.80
CA PHE A 328 -12.40 -2.15 -21.17
C PHE A 328 -13.61 -2.46 -22.05
N ARG A 329 -14.81 -2.06 -21.64
CA ARG A 329 -16.04 -2.34 -22.36
C ARG A 329 -16.44 -1.14 -23.22
N ASP A 330 -17.04 -1.40 -24.38
CA ASP A 330 -17.58 -0.34 -25.24
C ASP A 330 -18.56 0.54 -24.46
N ALA A 331 -18.43 1.86 -24.61
CA ALA A 331 -19.24 2.84 -23.88
C ALA A 331 -20.75 2.70 -24.17
N ASP A 332 -21.11 2.09 -25.29
CA ASP A 332 -22.51 1.87 -25.71
C ASP A 332 -23.16 0.65 -25.05
N LEU A 333 -22.42 -0.18 -24.31
CA LEU A 333 -22.96 -1.36 -23.63
C LEU A 333 -23.33 -1.06 -22.18
N ASP A 334 -24.52 -1.50 -21.77
CA ASP A 334 -24.97 -1.38 -20.39
C ASP A 334 -23.96 -2.00 -19.40
N PRO A 335 -23.65 -1.31 -18.28
CA PRO A 335 -22.78 -1.84 -17.26
C PRO A 335 -23.40 -3.07 -16.60
N LEU A 336 -22.57 -4.07 -16.30
CA LEU A 336 -23.05 -5.34 -15.71
C LEU A 336 -23.26 -5.25 -14.20
N TYR A 337 -22.42 -4.48 -13.51
CA TYR A 337 -22.30 -4.48 -12.04
C TYR A 337 -22.23 -3.06 -11.42
N ILE A 338 -22.20 -2.00 -12.24
CA ILE A 338 -22.11 -0.61 -11.78
C ILE A 338 -23.38 0.15 -12.15
N SER A 339 -24.03 0.77 -11.17
CA SER A 339 -25.04 1.79 -11.43
C SER A 339 -24.35 3.15 -11.49
N PHE A 340 -24.53 3.87 -12.60
CA PHE A 340 -24.02 5.24 -12.74
C PHE A 340 -25.11 6.25 -12.40
N THR A 341 -24.72 7.26 -11.64
CA THR A 341 -25.52 8.46 -11.38
C THR A 341 -24.93 9.59 -12.22
N THR A 342 -25.77 10.33 -12.95
CA THR A 342 -25.29 11.45 -13.76
C THR A 342 -24.77 12.57 -12.85
N LEU A 343 -23.83 13.37 -13.36
CA LEU A 343 -23.23 14.46 -12.57
C LEU A 343 -24.26 15.49 -12.08
N GLU A 344 -25.34 15.70 -12.84
CA GLU A 344 -26.47 16.56 -12.45
C GLU A 344 -27.21 16.07 -11.20
N LEU A 345 -27.01 14.80 -10.82
CA LEU A 345 -27.63 14.13 -9.68
C LEU A 345 -26.57 13.71 -8.64
N ALA A 346 -25.45 14.43 -8.52
CA ALA A 346 -24.39 14.09 -7.58
C ALA A 346 -24.87 13.94 -6.13
N ASP A 347 -25.83 14.76 -5.68
CA ASP A 347 -26.43 14.64 -4.34
C ASP A 347 -27.13 13.28 -4.13
N GLN A 348 -27.65 12.67 -5.20
CA GLN A 348 -28.23 11.33 -5.14
C GLN A 348 -27.15 10.26 -4.95
N PHE A 349 -25.94 10.47 -5.47
CA PHE A 349 -24.83 9.53 -5.26
C PHE A 349 -24.45 9.49 -3.77
N ASP A 350 -24.28 10.64 -3.12
CA ASP A 350 -23.98 10.68 -1.68
C ASP A 350 -25.12 10.06 -0.86
N SER A 351 -26.38 10.36 -1.22
CA SER A 351 -27.54 9.71 -0.61
C SER A 351 -27.52 8.20 -0.79
N GLN A 352 -27.17 7.68 -1.97
CA GLN A 352 -27.09 6.24 -2.26
C GLN A 352 -25.96 5.55 -1.50
N VAL A 353 -24.80 6.20 -1.34
CA VAL A 353 -23.66 5.67 -0.59
C VAL A 353 -24.01 5.47 0.89
N THR A 354 -24.82 6.37 1.45
CA THR A 354 -25.26 6.30 2.86
C THR A 354 -26.61 5.60 3.06
N GLN A 355 -27.28 5.16 1.99
CA GLN A 355 -28.62 4.61 2.08
C GLN A 355 -28.61 3.25 2.78
N ASP A 356 -29.42 3.10 3.84
CA ASP A 356 -29.63 1.81 4.46
C ASP A 356 -30.52 0.88 3.62
N MET A 357 -30.44 -0.42 3.89
CA MET A 357 -31.18 -1.43 3.13
C MET A 357 -32.70 -1.29 3.31
N ALA A 358 -33.19 -0.79 4.45
CA ALA A 358 -34.63 -0.63 4.66
C ALA A 358 -35.20 0.46 3.74
N THR A 359 -34.53 1.59 3.67
CA THR A 359 -34.85 2.74 2.82
C THR A 359 -34.69 2.36 1.34
N PHE A 360 -33.61 1.64 1.00
CA PHE A 360 -33.40 1.12 -0.35
C PHE A 360 -34.55 0.17 -0.73
N ALA A 361 -34.87 -0.83 0.09
CA ALA A 361 -35.93 -1.79 -0.20
C ALA A 361 -37.33 -1.15 -0.27
N ALA A 362 -37.59 -0.09 0.51
CA ALA A 362 -38.83 0.66 0.47
C ALA A 362 -38.99 1.53 -0.79
N SER A 363 -37.88 1.92 -1.43
CA SER A 363 -37.92 2.71 -2.67
C SER A 363 -38.46 1.94 -3.89
N PHE A 364 -38.58 0.60 -3.79
CA PHE A 364 -39.12 -0.24 -4.85
C PHE A 364 -40.57 -0.66 -4.55
N PRO A 365 -41.57 -0.16 -5.31
CA PRO A 365 -42.99 -0.43 -5.04
C PRO A 365 -43.44 -1.82 -5.51
N VAL A 366 -42.52 -2.69 -5.92
CA VAL A 366 -42.80 -4.04 -6.45
C VAL A 366 -41.90 -5.08 -5.81
N CYS A 367 -42.37 -6.33 -5.77
CA CYS A 367 -41.53 -7.46 -5.42
C CYS A 367 -40.69 -7.86 -6.64
N MET A 368 -39.38 -7.59 -6.61
CA MET A 368 -38.49 -7.69 -7.78
C MET A 368 -38.57 -9.05 -8.48
N GLU A 369 -38.46 -10.14 -7.71
CA GLU A 369 -38.52 -11.48 -8.28
C GLU A 369 -39.87 -11.78 -8.94
N VAL A 370 -40.97 -11.57 -8.22
CA VAL A 370 -42.34 -11.89 -8.68
C VAL A 370 -42.75 -11.01 -9.86
N SER A 371 -42.39 -9.73 -9.82
CA SER A 371 -42.91 -8.73 -10.75
C SER A 371 -42.04 -8.56 -11.98
N VAL A 372 -40.71 -8.61 -11.81
CA VAL A 372 -39.73 -8.23 -12.84
C VAL A 372 -38.89 -9.41 -13.33
N LEU A 373 -38.34 -10.25 -12.44
CA LEU A 373 -37.43 -11.33 -12.85
C LEU A 373 -38.18 -12.58 -13.34
N ASN A 374 -39.38 -12.84 -12.83
CA ASN A 374 -40.21 -13.97 -13.24
C ASN A 374 -40.73 -13.74 -14.68
N PRO A 375 -40.57 -14.71 -15.61
CA PRO A 375 -41.09 -14.61 -16.99
C PRO A 375 -42.58 -14.30 -17.11
N ASN A 376 -43.38 -14.68 -16.09
CA ASN A 376 -44.81 -14.43 -16.03
C ASN A 376 -45.16 -13.14 -15.24
N GLY A 377 -44.17 -12.41 -14.76
CA GLY A 377 -44.35 -11.20 -13.98
C GLY A 377 -44.85 -10.02 -14.84
N PRO A 378 -45.69 -9.13 -14.29
CA PRO A 378 -46.27 -8.01 -15.02
C PRO A 378 -45.26 -7.04 -15.63
N LEU A 379 -44.04 -6.97 -15.08
CA LEU A 379 -42.97 -6.06 -15.49
C LEU A 379 -41.79 -6.78 -16.16
N TYR A 380 -41.92 -8.08 -16.49
CA TYR A 380 -40.83 -8.85 -17.11
C TYR A 380 -40.38 -8.30 -18.47
N ALA A 381 -41.30 -7.72 -19.24
CA ALA A 381 -41.03 -7.12 -20.54
C ALA A 381 -40.67 -5.63 -20.46
N ASP A 382 -40.61 -5.04 -19.26
CA ASP A 382 -40.32 -3.62 -19.10
C ASP A 382 -38.81 -3.35 -19.30
N MET A 383 -38.49 -2.62 -20.37
CA MET A 383 -37.10 -2.31 -20.74
C MET A 383 -36.41 -1.32 -19.79
N THR A 384 -37.15 -0.63 -18.92
CA THR A 384 -36.58 0.32 -17.95
C THR A 384 -36.22 -0.37 -16.64
N VAL A 385 -37.10 -1.24 -16.13
CA VAL A 385 -36.93 -1.86 -14.81
C VAL A 385 -36.08 -3.14 -14.89
N ARG A 386 -36.13 -3.85 -16.02
CA ARG A 386 -35.42 -5.13 -16.19
C ARG A 386 -33.89 -4.99 -16.17
N PRO A 387 -33.23 -4.04 -16.87
CA PRO A 387 -31.78 -3.88 -16.81
C PRO A 387 -31.29 -3.59 -15.38
N MET A 388 -31.98 -2.69 -14.67
CA MET A 388 -31.70 -2.37 -13.27
C MET A 388 -31.85 -3.59 -12.36
N SER A 389 -32.92 -4.38 -12.54
CA SER A 389 -33.14 -5.59 -11.75
C SER A 389 -32.08 -6.67 -12.02
N ASN A 390 -31.66 -6.82 -13.29
CA ASN A 390 -30.57 -7.71 -13.66
C ASN A 390 -29.23 -7.28 -13.05
N LEU A 391 -28.95 -5.98 -13.03
CA LEU A 391 -27.77 -5.43 -12.38
C LEU A 391 -27.77 -5.74 -10.87
N ILE A 392 -28.89 -5.50 -10.20
CA ILE A 392 -29.04 -5.79 -8.77
C ILE A 392 -28.88 -7.29 -8.48
N LEU A 393 -29.49 -8.16 -9.31
CA LEU A 393 -29.36 -9.60 -9.20
C LEU A 393 -27.91 -10.09 -9.36
N ARG A 394 -27.20 -9.56 -10.36
CA ARG A 394 -25.78 -9.88 -10.61
C ARG A 394 -24.89 -9.37 -9.48
N SER A 395 -25.15 -8.17 -8.98
CA SER A 395 -24.46 -7.61 -7.81
C SER A 395 -24.74 -8.40 -6.53
N ALA A 396 -25.92 -9.03 -6.41
CA ALA A 396 -26.20 -9.95 -5.32
C ALA A 396 -25.38 -11.24 -5.45
N GLY A 397 -25.27 -11.80 -6.67
CA GLY A 397 -24.53 -13.03 -6.91
C GLY A 397 -23.02 -12.91 -6.74
N ILE A 398 -22.43 -11.83 -7.24
CA ILE A 398 -20.98 -11.63 -7.20
C ILE A 398 -20.44 -11.53 -5.77
N ASN A 399 -21.25 -11.06 -4.82
CA ASN A 399 -20.91 -11.04 -3.39
C ASN A 399 -20.66 -12.46 -2.82
N PHE A 400 -21.20 -13.49 -3.47
CA PHE A 400 -21.03 -14.90 -3.11
C PHE A 400 -20.19 -15.68 -4.13
N GLY A 401 -19.49 -15.00 -5.03
CA GLY A 401 -18.63 -15.63 -6.06
C GLY A 401 -19.39 -16.13 -7.29
N GLU A 402 -20.68 -15.79 -7.43
CA GLU A 402 -21.50 -16.19 -8.57
C GLU A 402 -21.48 -15.09 -9.65
N MET A 403 -20.60 -15.22 -10.65
CA MET A 403 -20.43 -14.20 -11.71
C MET A 403 -21.56 -14.20 -12.76
N GLU A 404 -22.17 -15.36 -13.00
CA GLU A 404 -23.18 -15.59 -14.04
C GLU A 404 -24.53 -15.95 -13.42
N VAL A 405 -25.19 -14.95 -12.85
CA VAL A 405 -26.54 -15.10 -12.30
C VAL A 405 -27.57 -14.48 -13.23
N SER A 406 -28.49 -15.32 -13.69
CA SER A 406 -29.65 -14.94 -14.50
C SER A 406 -30.98 -15.08 -13.76
N ASP A 407 -31.01 -15.85 -12.68
CA ASP A 407 -32.20 -16.14 -11.90
C ASP A 407 -31.86 -16.37 -10.41
N CYS A 408 -32.90 -16.48 -9.61
CA CYS A 408 -32.78 -16.59 -8.16
C CYS A 408 -32.48 -18.01 -7.64
N SER A 409 -32.51 -19.03 -8.49
CA SER A 409 -32.33 -20.42 -8.05
C SER A 409 -30.93 -20.67 -7.51
N ARG A 410 -29.91 -20.08 -8.14
CA ARG A 410 -28.50 -20.17 -7.69
C ARG A 410 -28.24 -19.42 -6.39
N LEU A 411 -29.07 -18.43 -6.06
CA LEU A 411 -28.87 -17.58 -4.89
C LEU A 411 -29.64 -18.04 -3.65
N GLN A 412 -30.57 -18.99 -3.80
CA GLN A 412 -31.40 -19.50 -2.72
C GLN A 412 -30.60 -19.99 -1.48
N PRO A 413 -29.44 -20.67 -1.61
CA PRO A 413 -28.66 -21.10 -0.44
C PRO A 413 -28.15 -19.95 0.44
N TYR A 414 -28.06 -18.73 -0.09
CA TYR A 414 -27.55 -17.57 0.63
C TYR A 414 -28.65 -16.76 1.34
N CYS A 415 -29.92 -17.09 1.14
CA CYS A 415 -31.07 -16.35 1.70
C CYS A 415 -31.08 -16.28 3.23
N HIS A 416 -30.50 -17.28 3.91
CA HIS A 416 -30.46 -17.37 5.38
C HIS A 416 -29.17 -16.82 6.00
N ARG A 417 -28.26 -16.26 5.19
CA ARG A 417 -27.05 -15.62 5.71
C ARG A 417 -27.30 -14.15 6.05
N ILE A 418 -26.60 -13.64 7.06
CA ILE A 418 -26.72 -12.23 7.47
C ILE A 418 -26.31 -11.24 6.37
N ASP A 419 -25.34 -11.62 5.53
CA ASP A 419 -24.85 -10.88 4.37
C ASP A 419 -25.72 -11.05 3.11
N GLY A 420 -26.74 -11.92 3.14
CA GLY A 420 -27.68 -12.18 2.04
C GLY A 420 -28.75 -11.10 1.80
N ARG A 421 -28.52 -9.85 2.22
CA ARG A 421 -29.56 -8.79 2.16
C ARG A 421 -29.97 -8.45 0.73
N LEU A 422 -29.00 -8.22 -0.14
CA LEU A 422 -29.27 -7.90 -1.54
C LEU A 422 -29.90 -9.10 -2.27
N VAL A 423 -29.54 -10.33 -1.88
CA VAL A 423 -30.17 -11.55 -2.38
C VAL A 423 -31.65 -11.59 -2.00
N ARG A 424 -32.00 -11.32 -0.74
CA ARG A 424 -33.42 -11.26 -0.31
C ARG A 424 -34.20 -10.14 -1.00
N PHE A 425 -33.54 -9.05 -1.33
CA PHE A 425 -34.13 -7.96 -2.09
C PHE A 425 -34.43 -8.33 -3.54
N SER A 426 -33.45 -8.90 -4.25
CA SER A 426 -33.65 -9.32 -5.65
C SER A 426 -34.53 -10.57 -5.77
N CYS A 427 -34.38 -11.50 -4.81
CA CYS A 427 -34.96 -12.84 -4.80
C CYS A 427 -35.95 -13.05 -3.65
N GLY A 428 -36.87 -12.10 -3.49
CA GLY A 428 -37.83 -12.09 -2.40
C GLY A 428 -38.72 -13.34 -2.32
N GLN A 429 -39.12 -13.94 -3.45
CA GLN A 429 -39.95 -15.15 -3.45
C GLN A 429 -39.12 -16.40 -3.13
N SER A 430 -37.99 -16.60 -3.81
CA SER A 430 -37.07 -17.71 -3.58
C SER A 430 -36.52 -17.72 -2.15
N CYS A 431 -36.31 -16.54 -1.56
CA CYS A 431 -35.91 -16.40 -0.16
C CYS A 431 -37.08 -16.47 0.83
N GLY A 432 -38.33 -16.59 0.38
CA GLY A 432 -39.50 -16.72 1.26
C GLY A 432 -40.06 -15.41 1.83
N CYS A 433 -39.64 -14.22 1.38
CA CYS A 433 -40.27 -12.95 1.78
C CYS A 433 -41.76 -12.87 1.42
N THR A 434 -42.22 -13.66 0.44
CA THR A 434 -43.62 -13.76 0.05
C THR A 434 -44.35 -14.94 0.70
N ASP A 435 -43.65 -15.74 1.51
CA ASP A 435 -44.14 -16.99 2.08
C ASP A 435 -44.12 -16.96 3.61
N VAL A 436 -45.31 -16.93 4.20
CA VAL A 436 -45.53 -16.92 5.65
C VAL A 436 -45.12 -18.23 6.33
N THR A 437 -44.91 -19.30 5.56
CA THR A 437 -44.45 -20.60 6.05
C THR A 437 -42.93 -20.74 6.04
N SER A 438 -42.22 -19.73 5.52
CA SER A 438 -40.77 -19.63 5.62
C SER A 438 -40.32 -19.09 6.99
N SER A 439 -39.05 -19.30 7.33
CA SER A 439 -38.46 -18.79 8.57
C SER A 439 -38.63 -17.26 8.67
N PRO A 440 -39.15 -16.71 9.80
CA PRO A 440 -39.29 -15.26 10.02
C PRO A 440 -37.96 -14.51 10.07
N TRP A 441 -36.83 -15.21 10.21
CA TRP A 441 -35.51 -14.59 10.21
C TRP A 441 -35.21 -13.88 8.89
N TYR A 442 -34.69 -12.67 9.03
CA TYR A 442 -34.31 -11.77 7.94
C TYR A 442 -35.47 -11.33 7.03
N LYS A 443 -36.73 -11.55 7.45
CA LYS A 443 -37.95 -11.18 6.71
C LYS A 443 -38.42 -9.76 6.99
N VAL A 444 -37.49 -8.81 6.98
CA VAL A 444 -37.75 -7.39 7.26
C VAL A 444 -37.08 -6.50 6.22
N PRO A 445 -37.56 -5.25 6.03
CA PRO A 445 -36.95 -4.33 5.07
C PRO A 445 -35.46 -4.09 5.32
N ALA A 446 -35.02 -3.95 6.58
CA ALA A 446 -33.61 -3.75 6.92
C ALA A 446 -32.70 -4.92 6.50
N GLN A 447 -33.30 -6.09 6.27
CA GLN A 447 -32.61 -7.30 5.82
C GLN A 447 -32.87 -7.60 4.34
N GLY A 448 -33.49 -6.69 3.60
CA GLY A 448 -33.67 -6.77 2.15
C GLY A 448 -35.03 -7.26 1.67
N CYS A 449 -35.90 -7.79 2.53
CA CYS A 449 -37.26 -8.14 2.08
C CYS A 449 -38.08 -6.87 1.84
N SER A 450 -38.36 -6.53 0.58
CA SER A 450 -39.10 -5.31 0.25
C SER A 450 -40.51 -5.32 0.85
N PRO A 451 -41.05 -4.15 1.26
CA PRO A 451 -42.43 -4.05 1.77
C PRO A 451 -43.46 -4.62 0.79
N SER A 452 -43.16 -4.54 -0.51
CA SER A 452 -44.01 -5.09 -1.57
C SER A 452 -44.01 -6.62 -1.59
N CYS A 453 -42.87 -7.28 -1.38
CA CYS A 453 -42.84 -8.74 -1.20
C CYS A 453 -43.56 -9.16 0.08
N LEU A 454 -43.32 -8.47 1.20
CA LEU A 454 -43.94 -8.79 2.49
C LEU A 454 -45.47 -8.67 2.45
N ARG A 455 -46.02 -7.72 1.69
CA ARG A 455 -47.48 -7.60 1.48
C ARG A 455 -48.10 -8.75 0.68
N LEU A 456 -47.31 -9.45 -0.14
CA LEU A 456 -47.77 -10.65 -0.84
C LEU A 456 -47.87 -11.85 0.10
N SER A 457 -47.17 -11.80 1.24
CA SER A 457 -47.33 -12.76 2.31
C SER A 457 -48.69 -12.53 2.99
N GLN A 458 -49.67 -13.36 2.64
CA GLN A 458 -51.02 -13.31 3.23
C GLN A 458 -51.21 -14.50 4.16
N PRO A 459 -50.96 -14.37 5.48
CA PRO A 459 -51.24 -15.45 6.42
C PRO A 459 -52.74 -15.57 6.64
N GLU A 460 -53.23 -16.78 6.88
CA GLU A 460 -54.57 -16.97 7.44
C GLU A 460 -54.57 -16.49 8.90
N CYS A 461 -55.68 -15.93 9.36
CA CYS A 461 -55.79 -15.35 10.69
C CYS A 461 -56.10 -16.37 11.79
N ASP A 462 -55.36 -17.47 11.79
CA ASP A 462 -55.47 -18.53 12.79
C ASP A 462 -54.06 -18.91 13.27
N ASP A 463 -53.93 -19.20 14.57
CA ASP A 463 -52.68 -19.62 15.18
C ASP A 463 -52.22 -20.97 14.62
N VAL A 464 -50.90 -21.18 14.61
CA VAL A 464 -50.35 -22.50 14.34
C VAL A 464 -50.80 -23.46 15.43
N THR A 465 -51.69 -24.38 15.08
CA THR A 465 -52.05 -25.48 15.97
C THR A 465 -50.82 -26.38 16.17
N ALA A 466 -50.69 -26.99 17.35
CA ALA A 466 -49.61 -27.91 17.71
C ALA A 466 -49.55 -29.20 16.86
N THR A 467 -50.24 -29.25 15.72
CA THR A 467 -50.19 -30.35 14.78
C THR A 467 -48.78 -30.42 14.16
N PRO A 468 -48.02 -31.52 14.34
CA PRO A 468 -46.59 -31.60 13.99
C PRO A 468 -46.25 -31.51 12.48
N GLN A 469 -47.19 -31.13 11.62
CA GLN A 469 -47.07 -31.25 10.16
C GLN A 469 -47.58 -30.02 9.38
N SER A 470 -47.98 -28.94 10.06
CA SER A 470 -48.36 -27.73 9.31
C SER A 470 -47.11 -26.99 8.81
N PRO A 471 -47.10 -26.49 7.56
CA PRO A 471 -45.97 -25.69 7.05
C PRO A 471 -45.63 -24.47 7.94
N ARG A 472 -46.61 -23.86 8.60
CA ARG A 472 -46.35 -22.78 9.57
C ARG A 472 -45.69 -23.26 10.85
N MET A 473 -45.91 -24.51 11.26
CA MET A 473 -45.13 -25.09 12.36
C MET A 473 -43.66 -25.21 11.98
N ASN A 474 -43.34 -25.48 10.70
CA ASN A 474 -41.94 -25.46 10.25
C ASN A 474 -41.35 -24.04 10.37
N ALA A 475 -42.09 -22.99 10.01
CA ALA A 475 -41.65 -21.61 10.24
C ALA A 475 -41.37 -21.34 11.72
N TRP A 476 -42.31 -21.72 12.60
CA TRP A 476 -42.18 -21.59 14.06
C TRP A 476 -40.96 -22.34 14.59
N THR A 477 -40.83 -23.63 14.26
CA THR A 477 -39.71 -24.45 14.68
C THR A 477 -38.39 -23.88 14.16
N SER A 478 -38.33 -23.50 12.87
CA SER A 478 -37.12 -22.92 12.28
C SER A 478 -36.69 -21.63 12.97
N PHE A 479 -37.63 -20.77 13.38
CA PHE A 479 -37.32 -19.54 14.10
C PHE A 479 -36.53 -19.85 15.38
N TRP A 480 -37.01 -20.78 16.19
CA TRP A 480 -36.38 -21.10 17.47
C TRP A 480 -35.13 -21.97 17.31
N THR A 481 -35.08 -22.88 16.34
CA THR A 481 -33.88 -23.70 16.09
C THR A 481 -32.73 -22.88 15.52
N ASP A 482 -33.03 -21.87 14.69
CA ASP A 482 -32.01 -21.02 14.06
C ASP A 482 -31.61 -19.82 14.95
N TYR A 483 -32.35 -19.57 16.04
CA TYR A 483 -32.07 -18.49 16.99
C TYR A 483 -30.58 -18.37 17.39
N PRO A 484 -29.87 -19.47 17.74
CA PRO A 484 -28.50 -19.38 18.23
C PRO A 484 -27.52 -18.96 17.13
N SER A 485 -27.70 -19.51 15.92
CA SER A 485 -26.83 -19.22 14.78
C SER A 485 -27.08 -17.80 14.27
N VAL A 486 -28.33 -17.35 14.21
CA VAL A 486 -28.71 -16.01 13.75
C VAL A 486 -28.21 -14.93 14.70
N LEU A 487 -28.41 -15.08 16.02
CA LEU A 487 -27.90 -14.09 16.97
C LEU A 487 -26.38 -14.10 17.07
N SER A 488 -25.74 -15.27 17.00
CA SER A 488 -24.27 -15.33 16.95
C SER A 488 -23.72 -14.57 15.74
N ALA A 489 -24.36 -14.72 14.57
CA ALA A 489 -24.01 -13.96 13.38
C ALA A 489 -24.26 -12.44 13.55
N ARG A 490 -25.34 -12.04 14.23
CA ARG A 490 -25.69 -10.63 14.46
C ARG A 490 -24.72 -9.91 15.40
N TYR A 491 -24.27 -10.59 16.45
CA TYR A 491 -23.36 -10.02 17.46
C TYR A 491 -21.88 -10.27 17.15
N GLY A 492 -21.57 -11.14 16.18
CA GLY A 492 -20.19 -11.50 15.85
C GLY A 492 -19.50 -12.37 16.90
N THR A 493 -20.26 -12.92 17.84
CA THR A 493 -19.78 -13.77 18.94
C THR A 493 -20.74 -14.93 19.14
N ASP A 494 -20.22 -16.13 19.38
CA ASP A 494 -21.03 -17.30 19.67
C ASP A 494 -21.82 -17.10 20.98
N ILE A 495 -23.14 -16.86 20.85
CA ILE A 495 -23.98 -16.57 22.00
C ILE A 495 -24.15 -17.78 22.93
N THR A 496 -23.88 -18.99 22.44
CA THR A 496 -23.97 -20.23 23.24
C THR A 496 -22.89 -20.31 24.31
N LEU A 497 -21.82 -19.52 24.17
CA LEU A 497 -20.72 -19.43 25.14
C LEU A 497 -20.94 -18.34 26.20
N THR A 498 -22.03 -17.59 26.12
CA THR A 498 -22.31 -16.50 27.05
C THR A 498 -22.95 -17.01 28.35
N ALA A 499 -22.75 -16.29 29.46
CA ALA A 499 -23.32 -16.66 30.76
C ALA A 499 -24.86 -16.66 30.80
N VAL A 500 -25.51 -15.97 29.85
CA VAL A 500 -26.97 -15.89 29.74
C VAL A 500 -27.58 -17.02 28.93
N TRP A 501 -26.77 -17.81 28.22
CA TRP A 501 -27.23 -18.89 27.35
C TRP A 501 -28.18 -19.90 28.01
N PRO A 502 -27.97 -20.36 29.26
CA PRO A 502 -28.91 -21.29 29.91
C PRO A 502 -30.35 -20.74 30.01
N ASN A 503 -30.50 -19.44 30.26
CA ASN A 503 -31.81 -18.80 30.35
C ASN A 503 -32.47 -18.68 28.96
N ILE A 504 -31.65 -18.40 27.94
CA ILE A 504 -32.09 -18.36 26.54
C ILE A 504 -32.56 -19.75 26.12
N GLN A 505 -31.72 -20.79 26.32
CA GLN A 505 -32.05 -22.18 26.00
C GLN A 505 -33.36 -22.62 26.66
N GLN A 506 -33.54 -22.31 27.95
CA GLN A 506 -34.80 -22.61 28.66
C GLN A 506 -36.01 -21.93 28.00
N THR A 507 -35.85 -20.69 27.53
CA THR A 507 -36.92 -19.97 26.82
C THR A 507 -37.19 -20.60 25.46
N LEU A 508 -36.15 -20.99 24.70
CA LEU A 508 -36.28 -21.68 23.42
C LEU A 508 -37.01 -23.02 23.56
N ASP A 509 -36.60 -23.83 24.54
CA ASP A 509 -37.23 -25.13 24.83
C ASP A 509 -38.70 -24.95 25.22
N MET A 510 -39.01 -23.91 26.00
CA MET A 510 -40.39 -23.56 26.36
C MET A 510 -41.22 -23.14 25.14
N MET A 511 -40.67 -22.31 24.25
CA MET A 511 -41.36 -21.88 23.02
C MET A 511 -41.62 -23.05 22.07
N LEU A 512 -40.66 -23.96 21.91
CA LEU A 512 -40.81 -25.17 21.12
C LEU A 512 -41.84 -26.12 21.71
N ALA A 513 -41.90 -26.25 23.04
CA ALA A 513 -42.84 -27.13 23.72
C ALA A 513 -44.29 -26.59 23.75
N THR A 514 -44.45 -25.28 23.91
CA THR A 514 -45.78 -24.66 24.11
C THR A 514 -46.40 -24.12 22.82
N GLY A 515 -45.61 -23.85 21.78
CA GLY A 515 -46.10 -23.23 20.55
C GLY A 515 -46.46 -21.76 20.76
N CYS A 516 -47.43 -21.26 19.99
CA CYS A 516 -47.88 -19.87 20.04
C CYS A 516 -48.16 -19.33 21.47
N PRO A 517 -48.85 -20.06 22.37
CA PRO A 517 -49.08 -19.61 23.76
C PRO A 517 -47.81 -19.22 24.54
N GLY A 518 -46.64 -19.75 24.19
CA GLY A 518 -45.36 -19.36 24.80
C GLY A 518 -45.05 -17.87 24.68
N LEU A 519 -45.55 -17.21 23.62
CA LEU A 519 -45.39 -15.76 23.41
C LEU A 519 -46.06 -14.91 24.50
N GLN A 520 -47.07 -15.43 25.21
CA GLN A 520 -47.67 -14.72 26.34
C GLN A 520 -46.86 -14.90 27.63
N LEU A 521 -46.14 -16.01 27.75
CA LEU A 521 -45.30 -16.32 28.91
C LEU A 521 -43.97 -15.55 28.88
N ALA A 522 -43.40 -15.39 27.69
CA ALA A 522 -42.19 -14.61 27.44
C ALA A 522 -42.40 -13.68 26.23
N PRO A 523 -43.04 -12.51 26.41
CA PRO A 523 -43.44 -11.64 25.30
C PRO A 523 -42.29 -10.91 24.61
N THR A 524 -41.14 -10.81 25.28
CA THR A 524 -39.97 -10.06 24.82
C THR A 524 -38.77 -10.96 24.66
N ASP A 525 -38.04 -10.73 23.58
CA ASP A 525 -36.75 -11.34 23.31
C ASP A 525 -35.69 -10.90 24.33
N PHE A 526 -34.98 -11.86 24.91
CA PHE A 526 -34.03 -11.58 25.98
C PHE A 526 -32.80 -10.79 25.50
N MET A 527 -32.35 -11.03 24.26
CA MET A 527 -31.11 -10.46 23.73
C MET A 527 -31.31 -9.08 23.10
N THR A 528 -32.41 -8.90 22.35
CA THR A 528 -32.71 -7.69 21.59
C THR A 528 -33.70 -6.78 22.32
N GLY A 529 -34.44 -7.30 23.31
CA GLY A 529 -35.53 -6.57 23.98
C GLY A 529 -36.79 -6.41 23.11
N ALA A 530 -36.79 -6.93 21.88
CA ALA A 530 -37.90 -6.80 20.95
C ALA A 530 -39.11 -7.64 21.41
N ALA A 531 -40.32 -7.11 21.29
CA ALA A 531 -41.52 -7.90 21.53
C ALA A 531 -41.74 -8.88 20.36
N TYR A 532 -41.78 -10.18 20.63
CA TYR A 532 -41.85 -11.20 19.57
C TYR A 532 -43.05 -11.01 18.63
N CYS A 533 -44.21 -10.65 19.18
CA CYS A 533 -45.41 -10.37 18.38
C CYS A 533 -45.25 -9.17 17.45
N GLN A 534 -44.44 -8.16 17.83
CA GLN A 534 -44.17 -6.97 17.03
C GLN A 534 -43.03 -7.20 16.03
N GLY A 535 -42.14 -8.14 16.32
CA GLY A 535 -40.94 -8.40 15.53
C GLY A 535 -39.80 -7.49 15.95
N PHE A 536 -38.72 -7.56 15.19
CA PHE A 536 -37.59 -6.64 15.29
C PHE A 536 -37.24 -6.15 13.90
N ASP A 537 -37.49 -4.87 13.62
CA ASP A 537 -37.34 -4.28 12.28
C ASP A 537 -35.96 -4.47 11.66
N GLU A 538 -34.93 -4.68 12.49
CA GLU A 538 -33.57 -4.96 12.03
C GLU A 538 -33.31 -6.43 11.70
N LEU A 539 -34.10 -7.40 12.18
CA LEU A 539 -33.69 -8.81 12.15
C LEU A 539 -34.79 -9.82 11.78
N PHE A 540 -36.00 -9.71 12.33
CA PHE A 540 -37.04 -10.71 12.11
C PHE A 540 -38.44 -10.11 12.05
N GLN A 541 -39.29 -10.72 11.21
CA GLN A 541 -40.66 -10.28 11.02
C GLN A 541 -41.50 -10.54 12.29
N PRO A 542 -42.53 -9.71 12.57
CA PRO A 542 -43.49 -9.99 13.62
C PRO A 542 -43.98 -11.44 13.63
N LEU A 543 -43.83 -12.11 14.77
CA LEU A 543 -44.36 -13.47 14.94
C LEU A 543 -45.90 -13.50 14.96
N ALA A 544 -46.56 -12.34 14.98
CA ALA A 544 -47.98 -12.22 14.70
C ALA A 544 -48.40 -12.74 13.31
N HIS A 545 -47.47 -12.88 12.37
CA HIS A 545 -47.72 -13.55 11.08
C HIS A 545 -47.81 -15.08 11.19
N VAL A 546 -47.22 -15.64 12.26
CA VAL A 546 -47.24 -17.08 12.57
C VAL A 546 -48.35 -17.37 13.59
N CYS A 547 -48.44 -16.54 14.64
CA CYS A 547 -49.36 -16.67 15.77
C CYS A 547 -50.29 -15.44 15.93
N PRO A 548 -51.16 -15.15 14.94
CA PRO A 548 -51.99 -13.95 14.94
C PRO A 548 -52.96 -13.88 16.12
N GLU A 549 -53.58 -14.98 16.56
CA GLU A 549 -54.54 -14.97 17.67
C GLU A 549 -53.84 -14.71 19.00
N THR A 550 -52.74 -15.43 19.27
CA THR A 550 -51.97 -15.23 20.50
C THR A 550 -51.43 -13.80 20.60
N CYS A 551 -51.06 -13.20 19.47
CA CYS A 551 -50.61 -11.81 19.38
C CYS A 551 -51.74 -10.76 19.32
N GLY A 552 -53.00 -11.17 19.44
CA GLY A 552 -54.16 -10.28 19.56
C GLY A 552 -54.75 -9.78 18.23
N CYS A 553 -54.36 -10.34 17.09
CA CYS A 553 -54.80 -9.90 15.76
C CYS A 553 -56.23 -10.31 15.40
N LYS A 554 -56.93 -11.07 16.25
CA LYS A 554 -58.33 -11.49 16.07
C LYS A 554 -59.32 -10.69 16.93
N GLN A 555 -58.84 -9.75 17.75
CA GLN A 555 -59.69 -8.96 18.64
C GLN A 555 -60.56 -7.96 17.86
N GLN A 556 -61.76 -7.68 18.37
CA GLN A 556 -62.64 -6.65 17.80
C GLN A 556 -62.07 -5.26 18.09
N GLY A 557 -61.67 -4.51 17.06
CA GLY A 557 -61.17 -3.15 17.20
C GLY A 557 -60.14 -2.77 16.13
N ALA A 558 -59.47 -1.63 16.34
CA ALA A 558 -58.32 -1.24 15.53
C ALA A 558 -57.18 -2.23 15.82
N LEU A 559 -56.81 -3.03 14.81
CA LEU A 559 -55.72 -3.99 14.94
C LEU A 559 -54.37 -3.26 15.07
N PRO A 560 -53.44 -3.78 15.89
CA PRO A 560 -52.06 -3.31 15.90
C PRO A 560 -51.41 -3.31 14.51
N SER A 561 -50.49 -2.38 14.25
CA SER A 561 -49.83 -2.25 12.94
C SER A 561 -48.98 -3.45 12.53
N TYR A 562 -48.57 -4.29 13.49
CA TYR A 562 -47.83 -5.53 13.24
C TYR A 562 -48.73 -6.72 12.87
N CYS A 563 -50.05 -6.56 12.95
CA CYS A 563 -50.98 -7.63 12.59
C CYS A 563 -51.11 -7.76 11.06
N PRO A 564 -51.19 -9.00 10.55
CA PRO A 564 -51.39 -9.21 9.12
C PRO A 564 -52.67 -8.54 8.61
N ALA A 565 -52.59 -7.92 7.42
CA ALA A 565 -53.75 -7.26 6.82
C ALA A 565 -54.94 -8.22 6.59
N SER A 566 -54.67 -9.50 6.34
CA SER A 566 -55.68 -10.56 6.21
C SER A 566 -56.55 -10.74 7.45
N CYS A 567 -56.00 -10.51 8.64
CA CYS A 567 -56.76 -10.53 9.90
C CYS A 567 -57.79 -9.41 9.98
N SER A 568 -57.49 -8.24 9.43
CA SER A 568 -58.44 -7.11 9.42
C SER A 568 -59.68 -7.42 8.57
N ALA A 569 -59.50 -8.08 7.42
CA ALA A 569 -60.59 -8.47 6.54
C ALA A 569 -61.48 -9.54 7.19
N ALA A 570 -60.88 -10.52 7.89
CA ALA A 570 -61.61 -11.52 8.64
C ALA A 570 -62.41 -10.90 9.79
N ALA A 571 -61.83 -9.96 10.53
CA ALA A 571 -62.50 -9.23 11.60
C ALA A 571 -63.68 -8.38 11.08
N ALA A 572 -63.49 -7.68 9.95
CA ALA A 572 -64.55 -6.90 9.30
C ALA A 572 -65.70 -7.80 8.81
N ALA A 573 -65.39 -8.95 8.20
CA ALA A 573 -66.40 -9.92 7.76
C ALA A 573 -67.18 -10.51 8.94
N ALA A 574 -66.50 -10.82 10.05
CA ALA A 574 -67.15 -11.32 11.27
C ALA A 574 -68.07 -10.28 11.92
N ALA A 575 -67.66 -9.01 11.97
CA ALA A 575 -68.47 -7.91 12.50
C ALA A 575 -69.73 -7.65 11.64
N GLY A 576 -69.62 -7.74 10.31
CA GLY A 576 -70.77 -7.62 9.40
C GLY A 576 -71.84 -8.69 9.63
N ASN A 577 -71.42 -9.95 9.86
CA ASN A 577 -72.34 -11.06 10.15
C ASN A 577 -72.99 -10.96 11.54
N ALA A 578 -72.30 -10.39 12.53
CA ALA A 578 -72.84 -10.18 13.87
C ALA A 578 -73.89 -9.06 13.92
N SER A 579 -73.78 -8.04 13.05
CA SER A 579 -74.78 -6.97 12.93
C SER A 579 -76.05 -7.39 12.16
N GLN A 580 -76.05 -8.54 11.48
CA GLN A 580 -77.19 -9.07 10.73
C GLN A 580 -77.97 -10.17 11.48
N ARG A 581 -77.49 -10.61 12.63
CA ARG A 581 -78.21 -11.49 13.57
C ARG A 581 -78.75 -10.66 14.72
#